data_AF-W1XGA7-F1
#
_entry.id   AF-W1XGA7-F1
#
_cell.length_a   1.000
_cell.length_b   1.000
_cell.length_c   1.000
_cell.angle_alpha   90.00
_cell.angle_beta   90.00
_cell.angle_gamma   90.00
#
_symmetry.space_group_name_H-M   'P 1'
#
loop_
_entity.id
_entity.type
_entity.pdbx_description
1 polymer ?
#
loop_
_entity_poly.entity_id
_entity_poly.type
_entity_poly.pdbx_seq_one_letter_code
_entity_poly.pdbx_strand_id
1 'polypeptide(L)'
;SKEGIKTNVTLIFSALQALLASRAGATYVSPFLGRLDDIGSEGIKLIEDIAEIFAIHDIDTEIISASVRNPIHVLQCAKAGSDIATIPY
;
A
#
# COMPACT_ATOMS: atom_id res chain seq x y z
N SER A 1 -4.25 7.40 16.11
CA SER A 1 -5.17 8.43 15.60
C SER A 1 -5.81 9.30 16.67
N LYS A 2 -6.22 8.79 17.84
CA LYS A 2 -6.97 9.55 18.87
C LYS A 2 -6.32 10.86 19.34
N GLU A 3 -5.00 10.97 19.23
CA GLU A 3 -4.22 12.17 19.59
C GLU A 3 -3.93 13.10 18.40
N GLY A 4 -4.51 12.85 17.21
CA GLY A 4 -4.29 13.66 16.00
C GLY A 4 -2.93 13.45 15.31
N ILE A 5 -2.10 12.52 15.81
CA ILE A 5 -0.81 12.18 15.20
C ILE A 5 -1.04 11.27 13.99
N LYS A 6 -0.56 11.69 12.82
CA LYS A 6 -0.58 10.90 11.59
C LYS A 6 0.31 9.66 11.73
N THR A 7 -0.17 8.52 11.27
CA THR A 7 0.56 7.25 11.38
C THR A 7 0.69 6.56 10.03
N ASN A 8 1.86 5.97 9.79
CA ASN A 8 2.12 5.10 8.65
C ASN A 8 2.36 3.67 9.16
N VAL A 9 1.48 2.74 8.82
CA VAL A 9 1.65 1.32 9.15
C VAL A 9 2.44 0.65 8.02
N THR A 10 3.65 0.20 8.36
CA THR A 10 4.61 -0.41 7.43
C THR A 10 4.60 -1.94 7.49
N LEU A 11 5.41 -2.59 6.65
CA LEU A 11 5.52 -4.05 6.55
C LEU A 11 4.17 -4.75 6.26
N ILE A 12 3.39 -4.18 5.34
CA ILE A 12 2.15 -4.78 4.85
C ILE A 12 2.44 -5.71 3.68
N PHE A 13 1.95 -6.94 3.77
CA PHE A 13 2.12 -8.03 2.80
C PHE A 13 0.81 -8.68 2.39
N SER A 14 -0.34 -8.23 2.91
CA SER A 14 -1.66 -8.68 2.49
C SER A 14 -2.71 -7.58 2.60
N ALA A 15 -3.76 -7.67 1.77
CA ALA A 15 -4.86 -6.71 1.80
C ALA A 15 -5.60 -6.70 3.16
N LEU A 16 -5.67 -7.85 3.84
CA LEU A 16 -6.25 -7.96 5.18
C LEU A 16 -5.46 -7.12 6.21
N GLN A 17 -4.13 -7.10 6.13
CA GLN A 17 -3.30 -6.25 7.00
C GLN A 17 -3.58 -4.77 6.74
N ALA A 18 -3.71 -4.36 5.47
CA ALA A 18 -4.04 -2.99 5.11
C ALA A 18 -5.42 -2.58 5.64
N LEU A 19 -6.42 -3.46 5.50
CA LEU A 19 -7.77 -3.23 6.00
C LEU A 19 -7.80 -3.12 7.53
N LEU A 20 -7.09 -3.98 8.26
CA LEU A 20 -6.99 -3.87 9.71
C LEU A 20 -6.31 -2.57 10.14
N ALA A 21 -5.23 -2.18 9.45
CA ALA A 21 -4.51 -0.94 9.72
C ALA A 21 -5.37 0.30 9.47
N SER A 22 -6.12 0.35 8.36
CA SER A 22 -7.01 1.47 8.05
C SER A 22 -8.14 1.59 9.08
N ARG A 23 -8.75 0.47 9.48
CA ARG A 23 -9.78 0.44 10.54
C ARG A 23 -9.26 0.80 11.91
N ALA A 24 -7.96 0.63 12.18
CA ALA A 24 -7.31 1.14 13.38
C ALA A 24 -7.02 2.66 13.33
N GLY A 25 -7.29 3.32 12.21
CA GLY A 25 -7.11 4.76 12.00
C GLY A 25 -5.72 5.13 11.48
N ALA A 26 -5.07 4.26 10.69
CA ALA A 26 -3.84 4.62 9.99
C ALA A 26 -4.11 5.73 8.96
N THR A 27 -3.23 6.72 8.91
CA THR A 27 -3.26 7.73 7.83
C THR A 27 -2.70 7.15 6.54
N TYR A 28 -1.64 6.34 6.67
CA TYR A 28 -0.98 5.67 5.55
C TYR A 28 -0.81 4.18 5.82
N VAL A 29 -0.84 3.39 4.75
CA VAL A 29 -0.38 2.01 4.73
C VAL A 29 0.76 1.86 3.73
N SER A 30 1.81 1.12 4.10
CA SER A 30 2.96 0.84 3.21
C SER A 30 3.06 -0.64 2.84
N PRO A 31 2.40 -1.09 1.76
CA PRO A 31 2.58 -2.42 1.18
C PRO A 31 3.95 -2.59 0.49
N PHE A 32 4.60 -3.74 0.69
CA PHE A 32 5.96 -4.02 0.18
C PHE A 32 5.92 -4.93 -1.05
N LEU A 33 5.57 -4.38 -2.22
CA LEU A 33 5.38 -5.17 -3.44
C LEU A 33 6.65 -5.91 -3.88
N GLY A 34 7.81 -5.25 -3.90
CA GLY A 34 9.04 -5.87 -4.39
C GLY A 34 9.56 -7.01 -3.53
N ARG A 35 9.18 -7.07 -2.24
CA ARG A 35 9.50 -8.22 -1.38
C ARG A 35 8.59 -9.41 -1.65
N LEU A 36 7.36 -9.18 -2.12
CA LEU A 36 6.47 -10.24 -2.58
C LEU A 36 6.95 -10.81 -3.91
N ASP A 37 7.40 -9.94 -4.83
CA ASP A 37 8.00 -10.37 -6.10
C ASP A 37 9.20 -11.29 -5.87
N ASP A 38 10.07 -10.96 -4.90
CA ASP A 38 11.24 -11.76 -4.54
C ASP A 38 10.91 -13.21 -4.09
N ILE A 39 9.69 -13.45 -3.60
CA ILE A 39 9.22 -14.78 -3.15
C ILE A 39 8.27 -15.44 -4.15
N GLY A 40 8.14 -14.90 -5.36
CA GLY A 40 7.34 -15.47 -6.45
C GLY A 40 5.85 -15.11 -6.43
N SER A 41 5.45 -14.14 -5.60
CA SER A 41 4.09 -13.59 -5.59
C SER A 41 4.03 -12.33 -6.45
N GLU A 42 2.89 -12.05 -7.07
CA GLU A 42 2.71 -10.80 -7.83
C GLU A 42 2.42 -9.63 -6.87
N GLY A 43 3.46 -8.87 -6.51
CA GLY A 43 3.34 -7.76 -5.56
C GLY A 43 2.41 -6.64 -6.01
N ILE A 44 2.22 -6.46 -7.32
CA ILE A 44 1.30 -5.45 -7.83
C ILE A 44 -0.16 -5.77 -7.54
N LYS A 45 -0.55 -7.05 -7.50
CA LYS A 45 -1.92 -7.47 -7.16
C LYS A 45 -2.29 -7.05 -5.74
N LEU A 46 -1.32 -7.03 -4.82
CA LEU A 46 -1.55 -6.50 -3.48
C LEU A 46 -1.99 -5.02 -3.52
N ILE A 47 -1.40 -4.21 -4.39
CA ILE A 47 -1.76 -2.80 -4.52
C ILE A 47 -3.16 -2.66 -5.10
N GLU A 48 -3.47 -3.42 -6.16
CA GLU A 48 -4.79 -3.45 -6.80
C GLU A 48 -5.89 -3.85 -5.80
N ASP A 49 -5.68 -4.94 -5.05
CA ASP A 49 -6.62 -5.42 -4.04
C ASP A 49 -6.87 -4.37 -2.93
N ILE A 50 -5.81 -3.73 -2.43
CA ILE A 50 -5.94 -2.70 -1.38
C ILE A 50 -6.70 -1.49 -1.92
N ALA A 51 -6.35 -0.99 -3.11
CA ALA A 51 -7.00 0.16 -3.73
C ALA A 51 -8.48 -0.12 -4.01
N GLU A 52 -8.81 -1.31 -4.52
CA GLU A 52 -10.20 -1.73 -4.74
C GLU A 52 -10.99 -1.76 -3.42
N ILE A 53 -10.45 -2.39 -2.37
CA ILE A 53 -11.09 -2.45 -1.05
C ILE A 53 -11.30 -1.05 -0.49
N PHE A 54 -10.31 -0.17 -0.58
CA PHE A 54 -10.41 1.18 -0.05
C PHE A 54 -11.46 2.01 -0.81
N ALA A 55 -11.51 1.89 -2.14
CA ALA A 55 -12.51 2.55 -2.97
C ALA A 55 -13.94 2.04 -2.70
N ILE A 56 -14.15 0.72 -2.58
CA ILE A 56 -15.47 0.13 -2.30
C ILE A 56 -16.02 0.57 -0.95
N HIS A 57 -15.14 0.72 0.05
CA HIS A 57 -15.53 0.99 1.43
C HIS A 57 -15.36 2.45 1.86
N ASP A 58 -15.04 3.35 0.93
CA ASP A 58 -14.83 4.78 1.18
C ASP A 58 -13.82 5.00 2.32
N ILE A 59 -12.64 4.38 2.20
CA ILE A 59 -11.56 4.45 3.18
C ILE A 59 -10.56 5.53 2.76
N ASP A 60 -10.41 6.55 3.59
CA ASP A 60 -9.50 7.70 3.37
C ASP A 60 -8.01 7.40 3.63
N THR A 61 -7.66 6.20 4.09
CA THR A 61 -6.26 5.82 4.32
C THR A 61 -5.50 5.79 2.99
N GLU A 62 -4.38 6.52 2.91
CA GLU A 62 -3.58 6.61 1.68
C GLU A 62 -2.61 5.41 1.54
N ILE A 63 -2.40 4.95 0.33
CA ILE A 63 -1.53 3.83 -0.04
C ILE A 63 -0.15 4.36 -0.46
N ILE A 64 0.88 4.00 0.30
CA ILE A 64 2.28 4.24 -0.05
C ILE A 64 2.89 2.95 -0.60
N SER A 65 2.93 2.79 -1.91
CA SER A 65 3.65 1.70 -2.54
C SER A 65 5.15 1.76 -2.18
N ALA A 66 5.59 0.78 -1.41
CA ALA A 66 6.94 0.67 -0.89
C ALA A 66 7.67 -0.55 -1.45
N SER A 67 8.99 -0.61 -1.24
CA SER A 67 9.83 -1.65 -1.84
C SER A 67 9.73 -1.69 -3.37
N VAL A 68 9.58 -0.52 -4.01
CA VAL A 68 9.64 -0.35 -5.47
C VAL A 68 11.07 -0.63 -5.93
N ARG A 69 11.22 -1.51 -6.94
CA ARG A 69 12.54 -2.03 -7.36
C ARG A 69 13.03 -1.44 -8.68
N ASN A 70 12.12 -0.97 -9.53
CA ASN A 70 12.44 -0.53 -10.89
C ASN A 70 11.37 0.47 -11.40
N PRO A 71 11.62 1.18 -12.52
CA PRO A 71 10.66 2.14 -13.07
C PRO A 71 9.33 1.54 -13.51
N ILE A 72 9.30 0.25 -13.89
CA ILE A 72 8.06 -0.43 -14.28
C ILE A 72 7.13 -0.55 -13.07
N HIS A 73 7.66 -0.84 -11.88
CA HIS A 73 6.86 -0.84 -10.65
C HIS A 73 6.22 0.53 -10.40
N VAL A 74 6.91 1.64 -10.66
CA VAL A 74 6.35 2.99 -10.49
C VAL A 74 5.12 3.18 -11.38
N LEU A 75 5.24 2.85 -12.67
CA LEU A 75 4.13 2.92 -13.62
C LEU A 75 2.97 2.01 -13.20
N GLN A 76 3.28 0.79 -12.76
CA GLN A 76 2.28 -0.17 -12.31
C GLN A 76 1.55 0.31 -11.05
N CYS A 77 2.27 0.83 -10.04
CA CYS A 77 1.67 1.35 -8.81
C CYS A 77 0.71 2.51 -9.09
N ALA A 78 1.08 3.42 -10.01
CA ALA A 78 0.22 4.51 -10.43
C ALA A 78 -1.07 4.02 -11.12
N LYS A 79 -0.98 2.95 -11.94
CA LYS A 79 -2.16 2.34 -12.58
C LYS A 79 -3.03 1.56 -11.60
N ALA A 80 -2.42 0.94 -10.60
CA ALA A 80 -3.09 0.13 -9.59
C ALA A 80 -3.81 0.96 -8.51
N GLY A 81 -3.68 2.29 -8.53
CA GLY A 81 -4.38 3.17 -7.58
C GLY A 81 -3.58 3.49 -6.31
N SER A 82 -2.25 3.43 -6.35
CA SER A 82 -1.43 4.01 -5.26
C SER A 82 -1.51 5.53 -5.24
N ASP A 83 -1.67 6.11 -4.05
CA ASP A 83 -1.58 7.55 -3.84
C ASP A 83 -0.14 8.05 -3.90
N ILE A 84 0.79 7.26 -3.35
CA ILE A 84 2.21 7.60 -3.22
C ILE A 84 3.07 6.39 -3.62
N ALA A 85 4.20 6.63 -4.28
CA ALA A 85 5.27 5.65 -4.44
C ALA A 85 6.55 6.15 -3.78
N THR A 86 7.15 5.36 -2.88
CA THR A 86 8.43 5.68 -2.25
C THR A 86 9.56 4.86 -2.88
N ILE A 87 10.57 5.56 -3.41
CA ILE A 87 11.61 5.00 -4.28
C ILE A 87 13.02 5.46 -3.86
N PRO A 88 14.08 4.69 -4.14
CA PRO A 88 15.46 5.16 -4.00
C PRO A 88 15.80 6.28 -5.01
N TYR A 89 16.87 7.05 -4.74
CA TYR A 89 17.40 8.11 -5.62
C TYR A 89 18.08 7.55 -6.88
#